data_AF-A0A1M6EIP9-F1
#
_entry.id   AF-A0A1M6EIP9-F1
#
_cell.length_a   1.000
_cell.length_b   1.000
_cell.length_c   1.000
_cell.angle_alpha   90.00
_cell.angle_beta   90.00
_cell.angle_gamma   90.00
#
_symmetry.space_group_name_H-M   'P 1'
#
loop_
_entity.id
_entity.type
_entity.pdbx_description
1 polymer ?
#
loop_
_entity_poly.entity_id
_entity_poly.type
_entity_poly.pdbx_seq_one_letter_code
_entity_poly.pdbx_strand_id
1 'polypeptide(L)'
;MGLLGRGVPASVRSRLERGERVLAHAPAAGGGAVLAATTRALHLPDGRTVPWEDIDRARWSREELAFIEEGSGEHAVPLREGVDYRSVAEAVAERVTSTILVNRFVPFPRPDSSTGFRLVARRSPGGTEASWRIHLGEGLDEKDPRLPDAVSRALDLLHDQMGV
;
A
#
# COMPACT_ATOMS: atom_id res chain seq x y z
N MET A 1 -3.20 -12.13 26.26
CA MET A 1 -4.69 -12.24 26.20
C MET A 1 -5.12 -11.81 24.80
N GLY A 2 -5.28 -12.76 23.87
CA GLY A 2 -5.51 -12.48 22.45
C GLY A 2 -6.96 -12.12 22.16
N LEU A 3 -7.20 -10.88 21.72
CA LEU A 3 -8.49 -10.38 21.23
C LEU A 3 -8.64 -10.57 19.71
N LEU A 4 -8.09 -11.66 19.16
CA LEU A 4 -8.16 -11.97 17.73
C LEU A 4 -9.34 -12.92 17.47
N GLY A 5 -10.51 -12.39 17.16
CA GLY A 5 -11.53 -13.20 16.44
C GLY A 5 -13.00 -13.06 16.83
N ARG A 6 -13.38 -12.32 17.89
CA ARG A 6 -14.81 -12.04 18.13
C ARG A 6 -15.25 -10.86 17.27
N GLY A 7 -15.99 -11.13 16.20
CA GLY A 7 -16.76 -10.11 15.48
C GLY A 7 -16.44 -9.90 14.00
N VAL A 8 -15.59 -10.71 13.37
CA VAL A 8 -15.35 -10.61 11.91
C VAL A 8 -16.65 -10.94 11.15
N PRO A 9 -17.21 -10.00 10.37
CA PRO A 9 -18.44 -10.24 9.62
C PRO A 9 -18.32 -11.43 8.66
N ALA A 10 -19.45 -12.11 8.45
CA ALA A 10 -19.51 -13.24 7.50
C ALA A 10 -19.09 -12.82 6.08
N SER A 11 -19.41 -11.59 5.67
CA SER A 11 -19.05 -11.01 4.37
C SER A 11 -17.54 -10.85 4.16
N VAL A 12 -16.76 -10.64 5.22
CA VAL A 12 -15.29 -10.63 5.13
C VAL A 12 -14.80 -12.07 5.09
N ARG A 13 -15.29 -12.94 5.98
CA ARG A 13 -14.87 -14.35 6.06
C ARG A 13 -15.10 -15.13 4.76
N SER A 14 -16.19 -14.87 4.04
CA SER A 14 -16.49 -15.54 2.77
C SER A 14 -15.58 -15.13 1.61
N ARG A 15 -14.85 -14.02 1.75
CA ARG A 15 -13.93 -13.47 0.73
C ARG A 15 -12.46 -13.77 1.03
N LEU A 16 -12.14 -14.39 2.17
CA LEU A 16 -10.78 -14.73 2.50
C LEU A 16 -10.25 -15.84 1.60
N GLU A 17 -9.04 -15.64 1.09
CA GLU A 17 -8.30 -16.67 0.39
C GLU A 17 -7.86 -17.80 1.33
N ARG A 18 -7.50 -18.94 0.75
CA ARG A 18 -7.00 -20.08 1.53
C ARG A 18 -5.72 -19.69 2.27
N GLY A 19 -5.77 -19.78 3.61
CA GLY A 19 -4.65 -19.44 4.49
C GLY A 19 -4.56 -17.96 4.85
N GLU A 20 -5.45 -17.11 4.32
CA GLU A 20 -5.55 -15.71 4.73
C GLU A 20 -6.19 -15.59 6.11
N ARG A 21 -5.65 -14.69 6.94
CA ARG A 21 -6.15 -14.46 8.31
C ARG A 21 -6.43 -12.97 8.52
N VAL A 22 -7.54 -12.67 9.18
CA VAL A 22 -7.84 -11.30 9.63
C VAL A 22 -6.92 -10.93 10.79
N LEU A 23 -6.26 -9.79 10.67
CA LEU A 23 -5.37 -9.23 11.68
C LEU A 23 -6.13 -8.24 12.56
N ALA A 24 -6.90 -7.36 11.93
CA ALA A 24 -7.73 -6.37 12.59
C ALA A 24 -8.92 -6.00 11.71
N HIS A 25 -10.01 -5.53 12.31
CA HIS A 25 -11.15 -4.99 11.57
C HIS A 25 -11.82 -3.88 12.35
N ALA A 26 -12.50 -2.97 11.64
CA ALA A 26 -13.26 -1.90 12.25
C ALA A 26 -14.55 -1.60 11.45
N PRO A 27 -15.64 -1.23 12.13
CA PRO A 27 -16.87 -0.76 11.48
C PRO A 27 -16.60 0.48 10.62
N ALA A 28 -17.04 0.44 9.36
CA ALA A 28 -17.08 1.60 8.50
C ALA A 28 -18.44 2.32 8.63
N ALA A 29 -18.54 3.52 8.07
CA ALA A 29 -19.83 4.18 7.92
C ALA A 29 -20.77 3.38 6.99
N GLY A 30 -22.08 3.43 7.24
CA GLY A 30 -23.08 2.62 6.54
C GLY A 30 -23.27 1.25 7.21
N GLY A 31 -24.43 1.03 7.84
CA GLY A 31 -24.69 -0.09 8.75
C GLY A 31 -24.23 -1.47 8.26
N GLY A 32 -23.39 -2.14 9.07
CA GLY A 32 -22.87 -3.49 8.80
C GLY A 32 -21.59 -3.54 7.94
N ALA A 33 -21.19 -2.40 7.37
CA ALA A 33 -19.97 -2.28 6.59
C ALA A 33 -18.72 -2.36 7.49
N VAL A 34 -17.69 -3.08 7.07
CA VAL A 34 -16.47 -3.29 7.85
C VAL A 34 -15.25 -3.21 6.96
N LEU A 35 -14.26 -2.46 7.42
CA LEU A 35 -12.90 -2.44 6.90
C LEU A 35 -12.10 -3.52 7.63
N ALA A 36 -11.40 -4.39 6.90
CA ALA A 36 -10.60 -5.45 7.52
C ALA A 36 -9.20 -5.52 6.92
N ALA A 37 -8.19 -5.49 7.79
CA ALA A 37 -6.81 -5.75 7.44
C ALA A 37 -6.50 -7.25 7.63
N THR A 38 -5.95 -7.89 6.62
CA THR A 38 -5.60 -9.31 6.66
C THR A 38 -4.10 -9.53 6.40
N THR A 39 -3.68 -10.79 6.44
CA THR A 39 -2.33 -11.18 6.03
C THR A 39 -2.03 -10.97 4.54
N ARG A 40 -3.04 -10.77 3.69
CA ARG A 40 -2.88 -10.67 2.23
C ARG A 40 -3.28 -9.32 1.64
N ALA A 41 -4.34 -8.70 2.16
CA ALA A 41 -4.92 -7.51 1.55
C ALA A 41 -5.73 -6.66 2.54
N LEU A 42 -6.10 -5.46 2.10
CA LEU A 42 -7.11 -4.62 2.71
C LEU A 42 -8.48 -4.93 2.11
N HIS A 43 -9.41 -5.44 2.92
CA HIS A 43 -10.79 -5.69 2.50
C HIS A 43 -11.63 -4.45 2.78
N LEU A 44 -12.17 -3.86 1.72
CA LEU A 44 -12.97 -2.66 1.77
C LEU A 44 -14.45 -2.97 2.07
N PRO A 45 -15.20 -1.98 2.60
CA PRO A 45 -16.60 -2.19 2.95
C PRO A 45 -17.53 -2.29 1.73
N ASP A 46 -17.08 -1.80 0.56
CA ASP A 46 -17.79 -1.89 -0.73
C ASP A 46 -17.66 -3.26 -1.40
N GLY A 47 -16.95 -4.21 -0.79
CA GLY A 47 -16.73 -5.54 -1.33
C GLY A 47 -15.43 -5.71 -2.12
N ARG A 48 -14.69 -4.62 -2.40
CA ARG A 48 -13.37 -4.70 -3.02
C ARG A 48 -12.30 -5.18 -2.04
N THR A 49 -11.19 -5.60 -2.61
CA THR A 49 -10.00 -6.07 -1.89
C THR A 49 -8.79 -5.45 -2.58
N VAL A 50 -7.93 -4.79 -1.80
CA VAL A 50 -6.74 -4.10 -2.31
C VAL A 50 -5.50 -4.81 -1.79
N PRO A 51 -4.66 -5.42 -2.66
CA PRO A 51 -3.40 -6.02 -2.25
C PRO A 51 -2.50 -5.02 -1.52
N TRP A 52 -1.74 -5.47 -0.52
CA TRP A 52 -0.91 -4.55 0.27
C TRP A 52 0.16 -3.85 -0.56
N GLU A 53 0.70 -4.55 -1.54
CA GLU A 53 1.70 -4.07 -2.48
C GLU A 53 1.15 -2.97 -3.38
N ASP A 54 -0.17 -2.90 -3.59
CA ASP A 54 -0.83 -1.88 -4.43
C ASP A 54 -1.15 -0.60 -3.68
N ILE A 55 -1.01 -0.59 -2.35
CA ILE A 55 -1.20 0.62 -1.54
C ILE A 55 0.09 1.42 -1.46
N ASP A 56 0.17 2.52 -2.20
CA ASP A 56 1.34 3.40 -2.23
C ASP A 56 1.53 4.16 -0.93
N ARG A 57 0.44 4.75 -0.43
CA ARG A 57 0.43 5.53 0.80
C ARG A 57 -0.93 5.40 1.47
N ALA A 58 -0.94 5.24 2.79
CA ALA A 58 -2.14 5.31 3.61
C ALA A 58 -2.02 6.42 4.66
N ARG A 59 -3.13 7.08 4.94
CA ARG A 59 -3.29 8.12 5.94
C ARG A 59 -4.57 7.88 6.72
N TRP A 60 -4.52 8.17 8.01
CA TRP A 60 -5.64 7.99 8.92
C TRP A 60 -6.03 9.33 9.51
N SER A 61 -7.33 9.59 9.56
CA SER A 61 -7.92 10.63 10.39
C SER A 61 -8.87 9.99 11.40
N ARG A 62 -9.55 10.82 12.20
CA ARG A 62 -10.64 10.32 13.06
C ARG A 62 -11.89 9.92 12.26
N GLU A 63 -11.99 10.39 11.02
CA GLU A 63 -13.19 10.32 10.19
C GLU A 63 -13.05 9.32 9.05
N GLU A 64 -11.83 9.07 8.57
CA GLU A 64 -11.60 8.23 7.40
C GLU A 64 -10.20 7.58 7.36
N LEU A 65 -10.12 6.48 6.59
CA LEU A 65 -8.88 5.99 6.01
C LEU A 65 -8.78 6.52 4.58
N ALA A 66 -7.76 7.31 4.29
CA ALA A 66 -7.42 7.73 2.94
C ALA A 66 -6.18 6.98 2.43
N PHE A 67 -6.19 6.47 1.20
CA PHE A 67 -5.02 5.82 0.61
C PHE A 67 -4.94 6.01 -0.89
N ILE A 68 -3.74 5.87 -1.43
CA ILE A 68 -3.48 5.86 -2.87
C ILE A 68 -3.23 4.42 -3.28
N GLU A 69 -4.03 3.93 -4.22
CA GLU A 69 -3.88 2.64 -4.87
C GLU A 69 -3.23 2.83 -6.24
N GLU A 70 -2.22 2.03 -6.53
CA GLU A 70 -1.54 2.02 -7.83
C GLU A 70 -2.56 1.73 -8.95
N GLY A 71 -2.57 2.55 -10.00
CA GLY A 71 -3.47 2.39 -11.15
C GLY A 71 -4.94 2.79 -10.91
N SER A 72 -5.38 2.88 -9.66
CA SER A 72 -6.77 3.22 -9.29
C SER A 72 -6.92 4.62 -8.65
N GLY A 73 -5.83 5.21 -8.16
CA GLY A 73 -5.80 6.57 -7.61
C GLY A 73 -6.18 6.65 -6.13
N GLU A 74 -6.75 7.78 -5.71
CA GLU A 74 -7.07 8.04 -4.30
C GLU A 74 -8.41 7.42 -3.89
N HIS A 75 -8.42 6.85 -2.68
CA HIS A 75 -9.58 6.25 -2.05
C HIS A 75 -9.74 6.79 -0.63
N ALA A 76 -11.01 7.03 -0.25
CA ALA A 76 -11.38 7.42 1.09
C ALA A 76 -12.47 6.48 1.62
N VAL A 77 -12.24 5.90 2.79
CA VAL A 77 -13.16 5.00 3.47
C VAL A 77 -13.64 5.68 4.75
N PRO A 78 -14.91 6.14 4.80
CA PRO A 78 -15.44 6.79 5.98
C PRO A 78 -15.59 5.79 7.12
N LEU A 79 -15.18 6.23 8.29
CA LEU A 79 -15.17 5.48 9.53
C LEU A 79 -16.42 5.82 10.35
N ARG A 80 -16.92 4.86 11.12
CA ARG A 80 -18.02 5.08 12.06
C ARG A 80 -17.57 5.96 13.24
N GLU A 81 -18.40 6.92 13.65
CA GLU A 81 -18.06 7.75 14.80
C GLU A 81 -17.96 6.92 16.10
N GLY A 82 -16.99 7.25 16.96
CA GLY A 82 -16.83 6.68 18.31
C GLY A 82 -16.22 5.29 18.40
N VAL A 83 -15.70 4.74 17.29
CA VAL A 83 -14.98 3.44 17.30
C VAL A 83 -13.46 3.69 17.35
N ASP A 84 -12.73 2.81 18.04
CA ASP A 84 -11.27 2.81 18.02
C ASP A 84 -10.73 2.08 16.78
N TYR A 85 -10.02 2.83 15.94
CA TYR A 85 -9.42 2.36 14.68
C TYR A 85 -7.95 2.01 14.79
N ARG A 86 -7.33 2.24 15.95
CA ARG A 86 -5.88 2.14 16.13
C ARG A 86 -5.33 0.80 15.69
N SER A 87 -5.97 -0.29 16.08
CA SER A 87 -5.53 -1.65 15.72
C SER A 87 -5.55 -1.90 14.21
N VAL A 88 -6.53 -1.34 13.49
CA VAL A 88 -6.57 -1.45 12.02
C VAL A 88 -5.53 -0.54 11.39
N ALA A 89 -5.35 0.67 11.91
CA ALA A 89 -4.35 1.60 11.43
C ALA A 89 -2.92 1.07 11.56
N GLU A 90 -2.61 0.48 12.71
CA GLU A 90 -1.32 -0.19 12.96
C GLU A 90 -1.14 -1.38 12.02
N ALA A 91 -2.15 -2.23 11.88
CA ALA A 91 -2.07 -3.38 10.96
C ALA A 91 -1.85 -2.96 9.51
N VAL A 92 -2.58 -1.94 9.03
CA VAL A 92 -2.41 -1.40 7.67
C VAL A 92 -1.01 -0.82 7.50
N ALA A 93 -0.55 0.03 8.42
CA ALA A 93 0.78 0.63 8.34
C ALA A 93 1.88 -0.44 8.32
N GLU A 94 1.79 -1.44 9.21
CA GLU A 94 2.73 -2.55 9.28
C GLU A 94 2.72 -3.37 7.97
N ARG A 95 1.54 -3.73 7.46
CA ARG A 95 1.41 -4.55 6.25
C ARG A 95 1.88 -3.82 5.00
N VAL A 96 1.47 -2.57 4.80
CA VAL A 96 1.93 -1.74 3.67
C VAL A 96 3.45 -1.59 3.71
N THR A 97 4.02 -1.26 4.88
CA THR A 97 5.47 -1.11 5.03
C THR A 97 6.21 -2.41 4.77
N SER A 98 5.66 -3.55 5.21
CA SER A 98 6.27 -4.87 5.01
C SER A 98 6.38 -5.28 3.53
N THR A 99 5.64 -4.64 2.62
CA THR A 99 5.75 -4.92 1.18
C THR A 99 6.96 -4.27 0.54
N ILE A 100 7.54 -3.23 1.15
CA ILE A 100 8.59 -2.41 0.54
C ILE A 100 9.93 -3.16 0.61
N LEU A 101 10.48 -3.51 -0.55
CA LEU A 101 11.83 -4.05 -0.69
C LEU A 101 12.86 -2.94 -0.93
N VAL A 102 12.50 -1.99 -1.80
CA VAL A 102 13.36 -0.87 -2.19
C VAL A 102 12.53 0.41 -2.18
N ASN A 103 13.11 1.49 -1.68
CA ASN A 103 12.57 2.84 -1.81
C ASN A 103 13.74 3.82 -1.98
N ARG A 104 14.11 4.07 -3.24
CA ARG A 104 15.29 4.87 -3.59
C ARG A 104 14.88 6.14 -4.30
N PHE A 105 15.31 7.29 -3.78
CA PHE A 105 15.24 8.55 -4.52
C PHE A 105 16.43 8.65 -5.48
N VAL A 106 16.15 9.09 -6.71
CA VAL A 106 17.13 9.33 -7.77
C VAL A 106 17.01 10.79 -8.21
N PRO A 107 18.02 11.63 -7.91
CA PRO A 107 18.06 13.02 -8.37
C PRO A 107 18.01 13.09 -9.91
N PHE A 108 17.17 13.98 -10.44
CA PHE A 108 17.02 14.19 -11.89
C PHE A 108 16.57 15.65 -12.15
N PRO A 109 17.07 16.33 -13.19
CA PRO A 109 17.91 15.84 -14.29
C PRO A 109 19.41 15.80 -13.99
N ARG A 110 19.85 16.32 -12.84
CA ARG A 110 21.26 16.36 -12.45
C ARG A 110 21.47 15.68 -11.08
N PRO A 111 22.68 15.17 -10.77
CA PRO A 111 22.96 14.48 -9.51
C PRO A 111 22.70 15.29 -8.23
N ASP A 112 22.75 16.63 -8.33
CA ASP A 112 22.52 17.59 -7.26
C ASP A 112 21.10 18.18 -7.26
N SER A 113 20.20 17.66 -8.10
CA SER A 113 18.81 18.13 -8.16
C SER A 113 18.07 17.81 -6.86
N SER A 114 17.35 18.80 -6.34
CA SER A 114 16.40 18.60 -5.25
C SER A 114 15.13 17.89 -5.71
N THR A 115 14.87 17.89 -7.02
CA THR A 115 13.82 17.12 -7.69
C THR A 115 14.38 15.82 -8.26
N GLY A 116 13.51 14.87 -8.52
CA GLY A 116 13.89 13.56 -9.01
C GLY A 116 12.71 12.61 -9.05
N PHE A 117 12.99 11.32 -9.22
CA PHE A 117 11.98 10.27 -9.14
C PHE A 117 12.33 9.28 -8.03
N ARG A 118 11.35 8.47 -7.61
CA ARG A 118 11.56 7.38 -6.67
C ARG A 118 11.35 6.05 -7.37
N LEU A 119 12.31 5.15 -7.20
CA LEU A 119 12.17 3.74 -7.53
C LEU A 119 11.69 3.01 -6.29
N VAL A 120 10.53 2.39 -6.41
CA VAL A 120 9.91 1.61 -5.32
C VAL A 120 9.73 0.19 -5.81
N ALA A 121 10.37 -0.75 -5.12
CA ALA A 121 10.13 -2.17 -5.33
C ALA A 121 9.27 -2.70 -4.19
N ARG A 122 8.18 -3.39 -4.53
CA ARG A 122 7.29 -4.03 -3.57
C ARG A 122 7.08 -5.49 -3.88
N ARG A 123 6.94 -6.30 -2.85
CA ARG A 123 6.66 -7.72 -2.94
C ARG A 123 5.38 -8.06 -2.22
N SER A 124 4.56 -8.88 -2.88
CA SER A 124 3.32 -9.39 -2.32
C SER A 124 3.58 -10.24 -1.08
N PRO A 125 2.68 -10.24 -0.08
CA PRO A 125 2.81 -11.12 1.08
C PRO A 125 2.88 -12.59 0.65
N GLY A 126 4.01 -13.25 0.91
CA GLY A 126 4.23 -14.64 0.54
C GLY A 126 4.57 -14.90 -0.93
N GLY A 127 4.68 -13.85 -1.76
CA GLY A 127 5.23 -13.95 -3.11
C GLY A 127 6.75 -13.87 -3.12
N THR A 128 7.35 -14.21 -4.25
CA THR A 128 8.80 -14.13 -4.49
C THR A 128 9.17 -13.00 -5.45
N GLU A 129 8.23 -12.55 -6.28
CA GLU A 129 8.46 -11.54 -7.31
C GLU A 129 8.35 -10.11 -6.75
N ALA A 130 9.22 -9.23 -7.24
CA ALA A 130 9.19 -7.81 -6.94
C ALA A 130 8.50 -7.05 -8.08
N SER A 131 7.46 -6.29 -7.76
CA SER A 131 6.91 -5.28 -8.66
C SER A 131 7.68 -3.97 -8.48
N TRP A 132 8.06 -3.35 -9.59
CA TRP A 132 8.80 -2.09 -9.61
C TRP A 132 7.90 -0.95 -10.09
N ARG A 133 8.00 0.18 -9.40
CA ARG A 133 7.25 1.40 -9.71
C ARG A 133 8.16 2.61 -9.71
N ILE A 134 7.81 3.57 -10.55
CA ILE A 134 8.51 4.85 -10.71
C ILE A 134 7.53 5.94 -10.30
N HIS A 135 7.81 6.63 -9.20
CA HIS A 135 7.04 7.80 -8.81
C HIS A 135 7.81 9.06 -9.15
N LEU A 136 7.31 9.83 -10.10
CA LEU A 136 7.90 11.11 -10.46
C LEU A 136 7.71 12.12 -9.32
N GLY A 137 8.77 12.84 -8.99
CA GLY A 137 8.68 13.97 -8.08
C GLY A 137 7.91 15.12 -8.70
N GLU A 138 7.43 16.01 -7.85
CA GLU A 138 6.70 17.19 -8.27
C GLU A 138 7.52 18.02 -9.28
N GLY A 139 6.87 18.42 -10.38
CA GLY A 139 7.48 19.24 -11.42
C GLY A 139 8.38 18.48 -12.41
N LEU A 140 8.52 17.15 -12.30
CA LEU A 140 9.16 16.36 -13.37
C LEU A 140 8.23 16.22 -14.57
N ASP A 141 8.79 16.41 -15.77
CA ASP A 141 8.10 16.12 -17.02
C ASP A 141 8.21 14.63 -17.36
N GLU A 142 7.07 13.93 -17.38
CA GLU A 142 6.98 12.53 -17.78
C GLU A 142 7.42 12.30 -19.24
N LYS A 143 7.40 13.36 -20.07
CA LYS A 143 7.74 13.32 -21.49
C LYS A 143 9.19 13.70 -21.75
N ASP A 144 10.01 13.93 -20.72
CA ASP A 144 11.43 14.20 -20.89
C ASP A 144 12.10 12.97 -21.54
N PRO A 145 12.68 13.10 -22.75
CA PRO A 145 13.25 11.96 -23.47
C PRO A 145 14.46 11.34 -22.76
N ARG A 146 15.05 12.00 -21.74
CA ARG A 146 16.18 11.49 -20.96
C ARG A 146 15.74 10.64 -19.77
N LEU A 147 14.45 10.69 -19.39
CA LEU A 147 13.91 10.00 -18.24
C LEU A 147 14.00 8.47 -18.36
N PRO A 148 13.63 7.83 -19.49
CA PRO A 148 13.74 6.38 -19.63
C PRO A 148 15.17 5.86 -19.43
N ASP A 149 16.16 6.54 -20.01
CA ASP A 149 17.57 6.18 -19.87
C ASP A 149 18.06 6.34 -18.42
N ALA A 150 17.61 7.39 -17.72
CA ALA A 150 17.94 7.60 -16.32
C ALA A 150 17.34 6.54 -15.40
N VAL A 151 16.09 6.13 -15.66
CA VAL A 151 15.40 5.05 -14.97
C VAL A 151 16.13 3.73 -15.19
N SER A 152 16.45 3.37 -16.44
CA SER A 152 17.12 2.11 -16.76
C SER A 152 18.46 1.98 -16.02
N ARG A 153 19.31 3.01 -16.08
CA ARG A 153 20.59 3.01 -15.36
C ARG A 153 20.41 2.88 -13.86
N ALA A 154 19.41 3.53 -13.28
CA ALA A 154 19.15 3.45 -11.86
C ALA A 154 18.63 2.07 -11.42
N LEU A 155 17.82 1.41 -12.26
CA LEU A 155 17.38 0.03 -12.04
C LEU A 155 18.54 -0.95 -12.15
N ASP A 156 19.39 -0.84 -13.17
CA ASP A 156 20.56 -1.71 -13.35
C ASP A 156 21.50 -1.64 -12.13
N LEU A 157 21.75 -0.42 -11.63
CA LEU A 157 22.56 -0.22 -10.42
C LEU A 157 21.93 -0.84 -9.17
N LEU A 158 20.60 -0.84 -9.06
CA LEU A 158 19.91 -1.45 -7.92
C LEU A 158 19.91 -2.97 -8.01
N HIS A 159 19.75 -3.54 -9.20
CA HIS A 159 19.84 -4.99 -9.42
C HIS A 159 21.24 -5.51 -9.09
N ASP A 160 22.29 -4.83 -9.58
CA ASP A 160 23.68 -5.17 -9.26
C ASP A 160 23.96 -5.14 -7.74
N GLN A 161 23.46 -4.12 -7.03
CA GLN A 161 23.58 -4.01 -5.57
C GLN A 161 22.84 -5.10 -4.79
N MET A 162 21.74 -5.61 -5.35
CA MET A 162 20.95 -6.68 -4.73
C MET A 162 21.42 -8.09 -5.13
N GLY A 163 22.38 -8.18 -6.05
CA GLY A 163 22.92 -9.45 -6.54
C GLY A 163 21.92 -10.25 -7.40
N VAL A 164 21.04 -9.56 -8.11
CA VAL A 164 20.04 -10.13 -9.05
C VAL A 164 20.32 -9.72 -10.49
#